data_AF-A0A5D4TMM4-F1
#
_entry.id   AF-A0A5D4TMM4-F1
#
_cell.length_a   1.000
_cell.length_b   1.000
_cell.length_c   1.000
_cell.angle_alpha   90.00
_cell.angle_beta   90.00
_cell.angle_gamma   90.00
#
_symmetry.space_group_name_H-M   'P 1'
#
loop_
_entity.id
_entity.type
_entity.pdbx_description
1 polymer ?
#
loop_
_entity_poly.entity_id
_entity_poly.type
_entity_poly.pdbx_seq_one_letter_code
_entity_poly.pdbx_strand_id
1 'polypeptide(L)'
;MNKRKQHVITKAHGLFIEKGFQQTSIQDILDYSGISKGTFYNYFSSKNELLIELFKSIYSEIEKKRNDLLISQDPSNIEIFIKQIEIQMIENQENKLIPLYEEVMMSNDEDLKNSVKRGQLKMIYWLHGRFLDIFGESKRPYLLDCAITFLGILHHNLRYYSMVNNTTTGLHRVVHYSVDRIVNIAEELGKGHKPLFQPELLKVWFPEHQCGIQDSKQELQHTVLFLKQQITDTPNQVKYQELLDFIQEELLHSESPRKFLIKSAFASLKEEEELFEESHFNKLEDLIEKFIV
;
A
#
# COMPACT_ATOMS: atom_id res chain seq x y z
N MET A 1 -19.11 -3.29 -0.81
CA MET A 1 -19.17 -3.51 -2.29
C MET A 1 -20.25 -4.55 -2.62
N ASN A 2 -21.02 -4.36 -3.70
CA ASN A 2 -22.11 -5.28 -4.08
C ASN A 2 -21.54 -6.64 -4.51
N LYS A 3 -22.00 -7.76 -3.92
CA LYS A 3 -21.55 -9.13 -4.25
C LYS A 3 -21.63 -9.44 -5.75
N ARG A 4 -22.64 -8.92 -6.46
CA ARG A 4 -22.77 -9.07 -7.92
C ARG A 4 -21.74 -8.28 -8.70
N LYS A 5 -21.42 -7.04 -8.30
CA LYS A 5 -20.34 -6.25 -8.91
C LYS A 5 -19.00 -6.98 -8.78
N GLN A 6 -18.70 -7.53 -7.60
CA GLN A 6 -17.47 -8.29 -7.37
C GLN A 6 -17.40 -9.58 -8.17
N HIS A 7 -18.51 -10.29 -8.34
CA HIS A 7 -18.59 -11.47 -9.20
C HIS A 7 -18.18 -11.14 -10.64
N VAL A 8 -18.67 -10.03 -11.19
CA VAL A 8 -18.32 -9.58 -12.55
C VAL A 8 -16.83 -9.24 -12.66
N ILE A 9 -16.27 -8.53 -11.66
CA ILE A 9 -14.83 -8.21 -11.60
C ILE A 9 -14.01 -9.50 -11.63
N THR A 10 -14.38 -10.48 -10.80
CA THR A 10 -13.66 -11.77 -10.70
C THR A 10 -13.72 -12.55 -12.02
N LYS A 11 -14.89 -12.57 -12.67
CA LYS A 11 -15.07 -13.26 -13.96
C LYS A 11 -14.30 -12.58 -15.08
N ALA A 12 -14.34 -11.26 -15.16
CA ALA A 12 -13.56 -10.50 -16.13
C ALA A 12 -12.05 -10.64 -15.90
N HIS A 13 -11.59 -10.69 -14.65
CA HIS A 13 -10.18 -10.93 -14.32
C HIS A 13 -9.68 -12.25 -14.90
N GLY A 14 -10.44 -13.34 -14.74
CA GLY A 14 -10.11 -14.63 -15.35
C GLY A 14 -9.96 -14.55 -16.88
N LEU A 15 -10.89 -13.87 -17.56
CA LEU A 15 -10.81 -13.65 -19.01
C LEU A 15 -9.59 -12.81 -19.40
N PHE A 16 -9.27 -11.76 -18.63
CA PHE A 16 -8.10 -10.92 -18.92
C PHE A 16 -6.79 -11.71 -18.76
N ILE A 17 -6.70 -12.61 -17.78
CA ILE A 17 -5.54 -13.51 -17.63
C ILE A 17 -5.45 -14.50 -18.78
N GLU A 18 -6.56 -15.10 -19.20
CA GLU A 18 -6.58 -16.17 -20.19
C GLU A 18 -6.42 -15.67 -21.63
N LYS A 19 -7.13 -14.59 -21.99
CA LYS A 19 -7.25 -14.09 -23.37
C LYS A 19 -6.51 -12.77 -23.58
N GLY A 20 -6.13 -12.06 -22.54
CA GLY A 20 -5.65 -10.68 -22.60
C GLY A 20 -6.78 -9.66 -22.55
N PHE A 21 -6.48 -8.46 -22.08
CA PHE A 21 -7.48 -7.40 -21.88
C PHE A 21 -8.03 -6.87 -23.20
N GLN A 22 -7.19 -6.62 -24.20
CA GLN A 22 -7.59 -6.06 -25.50
C GLN A 22 -8.49 -7.03 -26.27
N GLN A 23 -8.18 -8.32 -26.23
CA GLN A 23 -8.93 -9.37 -26.95
C GLN A 23 -10.26 -9.73 -26.27
N THR A 24 -10.44 -9.38 -25.00
CA THR A 24 -11.69 -9.62 -24.27
C THR A 24 -12.74 -8.58 -24.61
N SER A 25 -13.89 -9.00 -25.13
CA SER A 25 -15.02 -8.13 -25.45
C SER A 25 -15.98 -7.97 -24.26
N ILE A 26 -16.82 -6.94 -24.27
CA ILE A 26 -17.90 -6.84 -23.26
C ILE A 26 -18.84 -8.04 -23.39
N GLN A 27 -19.11 -8.53 -24.60
CA GLN A 27 -19.96 -9.71 -24.82
C GLN A 27 -19.36 -10.95 -24.14
N ASP A 28 -18.06 -11.17 -24.26
CA ASP A 28 -17.36 -12.28 -23.60
C ASP A 28 -17.57 -12.21 -22.08
N ILE A 29 -17.49 -11.00 -21.49
CA ILE A 29 -17.71 -10.79 -20.06
C ILE A 29 -19.16 -11.07 -19.67
N LEU A 30 -20.14 -10.64 -20.47
CA LEU A 30 -21.57 -10.91 -20.21
C LEU A 30 -21.84 -12.43 -20.22
N ASP A 31 -21.33 -13.13 -21.23
CA ASP A 31 -21.53 -14.56 -21.41
C ASP A 31 -20.85 -15.36 -20.29
N TYR A 32 -19.63 -14.98 -19.91
CA TYR A 32 -18.87 -15.69 -18.87
C TYR A 32 -19.36 -15.39 -17.44
N SER A 33 -19.87 -14.18 -17.19
CA SER A 33 -20.39 -13.79 -15.87
C SER A 33 -21.87 -14.11 -15.67
N GLY A 34 -22.62 -14.37 -16.74
CA GLY A 34 -24.05 -14.70 -16.73
C GLY A 34 -24.95 -13.50 -16.43
N ILE A 35 -24.52 -12.27 -16.70
CA ILE A 35 -25.31 -11.06 -16.46
C ILE A 35 -25.85 -10.47 -17.77
N SER A 36 -26.92 -9.67 -17.66
CA SER A 36 -27.42 -8.91 -18.81
C SER A 36 -26.55 -7.68 -19.11
N LYS A 37 -26.58 -7.22 -20.38
CA LYS A 37 -25.94 -5.98 -20.81
C LYS A 37 -26.34 -4.77 -19.94
N GLY A 38 -27.64 -4.64 -19.62
CA GLY A 38 -28.14 -3.58 -18.73
C GLY A 38 -27.54 -3.66 -17.33
N THR A 39 -27.35 -4.88 -16.79
CA THR A 39 -26.70 -5.07 -15.48
C THR A 39 -25.23 -4.64 -15.50
N PHE A 40 -24.51 -4.92 -16.60
CA PHE A 40 -23.13 -4.48 -16.75
C PHE A 40 -23.02 -2.95 -16.70
N TYR A 41 -23.82 -2.25 -17.51
CA TYR A 41 -23.78 -0.79 -17.58
C TYR A 41 -24.31 -0.10 -16.31
N ASN A 42 -25.05 -0.81 -15.46
CA ASN A 42 -25.38 -0.33 -14.11
C ASN A 42 -24.18 -0.37 -13.14
N TYR A 43 -23.15 -1.20 -13.42
CA TYR A 43 -21.97 -1.34 -12.57
C TYR A 43 -20.72 -0.65 -13.12
N PHE A 44 -20.57 -0.63 -14.45
CA PHE A 44 -19.41 -0.10 -15.15
C PHE A 44 -19.86 0.59 -16.43
N SER A 45 -19.43 1.84 -16.63
CA SER A 45 -19.66 2.58 -17.87
C SER A 45 -18.90 1.96 -19.06
N SER A 46 -17.80 1.25 -18.81
CA SER A 46 -16.95 0.67 -19.85
C SER A 46 -16.13 -0.54 -19.36
N LYS A 47 -15.53 -1.27 -20.30
CA LYS A 47 -14.52 -2.31 -20.01
C LYS A 47 -13.28 -1.72 -19.30
N ASN A 48 -12.94 -0.48 -19.62
CA ASN A 48 -11.78 0.21 -19.05
C ASN A 48 -12.04 0.59 -17.59
N GLU A 49 -13.24 1.09 -17.26
CA GLU A 49 -13.65 1.31 -15.87
C GLU A 49 -13.64 0.00 -15.08
N LEU A 50 -14.13 -1.10 -15.67
CA LEU A 50 -14.05 -2.41 -15.03
C LEU A 50 -12.60 -2.79 -14.69
N LEU A 51 -11.64 -2.58 -15.61
CA LEU A 51 -10.23 -2.87 -15.36
C LEU A 51 -9.65 -1.99 -14.24
N ILE A 52 -10.03 -0.71 -14.18
CA ILE A 52 -9.63 0.18 -13.08
C ILE A 52 -10.16 -0.33 -11.73
N GLU A 53 -11.43 -0.74 -11.68
CA GLU A 53 -12.04 -1.30 -10.48
C GLU A 53 -11.39 -2.64 -10.07
N LEU A 54 -10.99 -3.46 -11.05
CA LEU A 54 -10.20 -4.66 -10.81
C LEU A 54 -8.85 -4.32 -10.15
N PHE A 55 -8.08 -3.38 -10.71
CA PHE A 55 -6.81 -2.97 -10.11
C PHE A 55 -6.98 -2.44 -8.69
N LYS A 56 -8.02 -1.62 -8.43
CA LYS A 56 -8.34 -1.14 -7.08
C LYS A 56 -8.63 -2.30 -6.12
N SER A 57 -9.41 -3.28 -6.55
CA SER A 57 -9.74 -4.46 -5.74
C SER A 57 -8.48 -5.25 -5.38
N ILE A 58 -7.60 -5.49 -6.36
CA ILE A 58 -6.35 -6.22 -6.15
C ILE A 58 -5.45 -5.44 -5.19
N TYR A 59 -5.20 -4.14 -5.44
CA TYR A 59 -4.35 -3.34 -4.55
C TYR A 59 -4.86 -3.30 -3.11
N SER A 60 -6.18 -3.16 -2.91
CA SER A 60 -6.79 -3.18 -1.58
C SER A 60 -6.58 -4.53 -0.88
N GLU A 61 -6.59 -5.64 -1.61
CA GLU A 61 -6.40 -6.96 -1.04
C GLU A 61 -4.94 -7.19 -0.64
N ILE A 62 -3.99 -6.82 -1.51
CA ILE A 62 -2.56 -6.93 -1.22
C ILE A 62 -2.21 -6.06 -0.02
N GLU A 63 -2.67 -4.82 -0.01
CA GLU A 63 -2.51 -3.89 1.11
C GLU A 63 -3.01 -4.50 2.42
N LYS A 64 -4.24 -5.02 2.44
CA LYS A 64 -4.79 -5.66 3.62
C LYS A 64 -3.88 -6.80 4.10
N LYS A 65 -3.48 -7.70 3.21
CA LYS A 65 -2.58 -8.83 3.54
C LYS A 65 -1.25 -8.36 4.12
N ARG A 66 -0.66 -7.28 3.59
CA ARG A 66 0.58 -6.68 4.13
C ARG A 66 0.37 -6.06 5.50
N ASN A 67 -0.74 -5.36 5.71
CA ASN A 67 -1.03 -4.68 6.98
C ASN A 67 -1.40 -5.68 8.08
N ASP A 68 -2.08 -6.77 7.74
CA ASP A 68 -2.40 -7.85 8.68
C ASP A 68 -1.13 -8.47 9.30
N LEU A 69 0.00 -8.48 8.56
CA LEU A 69 1.30 -8.93 9.10
C LEU A 69 1.93 -8.00 10.14
N LEU A 70 1.50 -6.74 10.23
CA LEU A 70 2.03 -5.77 11.19
C LEU A 70 1.25 -5.77 12.51
N ILE A 71 0.10 -6.46 12.59
CA ILE A 71 -0.72 -6.49 13.79
C ILE A 71 0.09 -7.10 14.94
N SER A 72 0.24 -6.32 16.01
CA SER A 72 1.00 -6.70 17.21
C SER A 72 2.46 -7.08 16.93
N GLN A 73 3.05 -6.54 15.86
CA GLN A 73 4.47 -6.73 15.52
C GLN A 73 5.24 -5.42 15.66
N ASP A 74 6.56 -5.54 15.82
CA ASP A 74 7.49 -4.41 15.65
C ASP A 74 7.62 -4.07 14.15
N PRO A 75 7.27 -2.86 13.72
CA PRO A 75 7.36 -2.42 12.32
C PRO A 75 8.78 -2.29 11.80
N SER A 76 9.75 -2.12 12.70
CA SER A 76 11.16 -2.08 12.33
C SER A 76 11.70 -3.48 12.02
N ASN A 77 10.94 -4.54 12.34
CA ASN A 77 11.31 -5.91 12.07
C ASN A 77 11.39 -6.18 10.56
N ILE A 78 12.62 -6.35 10.07
CA ILE A 78 12.93 -6.61 8.66
C ILE A 78 12.31 -7.92 8.16
N GLU A 79 12.14 -8.93 9.01
CA GLU A 79 11.51 -10.20 8.60
C GLU A 79 10.04 -10.03 8.23
N ILE A 80 9.34 -9.08 8.88
CA ILE A 80 7.97 -8.74 8.51
C ILE A 80 7.97 -8.03 7.15
N PHE A 81 8.93 -7.13 6.92
CA PHE A 81 9.08 -6.47 5.62
C PHE A 81 9.37 -7.45 4.49
N ILE A 82 10.26 -8.43 4.70
CA ILE A 82 10.54 -9.51 3.73
C ILE A 82 9.24 -10.23 3.35
N LYS A 83 8.44 -10.66 4.34
CA LYS A 83 7.15 -11.32 4.09
C LYS A 83 6.15 -10.42 3.36
N GLN A 84 6.10 -9.12 3.68
CA GLN A 84 5.26 -8.16 2.97
C GLN A 84 5.63 -8.03 1.49
N ILE A 85 6.93 -8.03 1.17
CA ILE A 85 7.41 -8.01 -0.21
C ILE A 85 7.12 -9.32 -0.92
N GLU A 86 7.25 -10.46 -0.25
CA GLU A 86 6.86 -11.75 -0.82
C GLU A 86 5.38 -11.78 -1.17
N ILE A 87 4.50 -11.34 -0.27
CA ILE A 87 3.06 -11.18 -0.54
C ILE A 87 2.86 -10.31 -1.78
N GLN A 88 3.51 -9.14 -1.85
CA GLN A 88 3.39 -8.27 -3.02
C GLN A 88 3.78 -8.99 -4.32
N MET A 89 4.90 -9.73 -4.32
CA MET A 89 5.39 -10.39 -5.53
C MET A 89 4.55 -11.61 -5.94
N ILE A 90 4.08 -12.40 -4.98
CA ILE A 90 3.17 -13.53 -5.22
C ILE A 90 1.88 -13.01 -5.84
N GLU A 91 1.27 -12.01 -5.24
CA GLU A 91 0.01 -11.42 -5.72
C GLU A 91 0.18 -10.79 -7.11
N ASN A 92 1.29 -10.10 -7.36
CA ASN A 92 1.59 -9.58 -8.69
C ASN A 92 1.65 -10.70 -9.75
N GLN A 93 2.22 -11.85 -9.39
CA GLN A 93 2.36 -13.00 -10.28
C GLN A 93 1.03 -13.72 -10.50
N GLU A 94 0.28 -14.01 -9.43
CA GLU A 94 -1.00 -14.71 -9.47
C GLU A 94 -2.05 -13.90 -10.25
N ASN A 95 -2.08 -12.58 -10.06
CA ASN A 95 -2.99 -11.67 -10.75
C ASN A 95 -2.45 -11.17 -12.11
N LYS A 96 -1.30 -11.68 -12.59
CA LYS A 96 -0.66 -11.29 -13.87
C LYS A 96 -0.57 -9.77 -14.07
N LEU A 97 -0.24 -9.03 -13.01
CA LEU A 97 -0.28 -7.58 -13.05
C LEU A 97 0.72 -6.98 -14.05
N ILE A 98 1.92 -7.55 -14.16
CA ILE A 98 2.94 -7.04 -15.09
C ILE A 98 2.45 -7.07 -16.55
N PRO A 99 2.02 -8.23 -17.11
CA PRO A 99 1.44 -8.27 -18.46
C PRO A 99 0.26 -7.31 -18.66
N LEU A 100 -0.65 -7.22 -17.68
CA LEU A 100 -1.80 -6.31 -17.78
C LEU A 100 -1.37 -4.84 -17.81
N TYR A 101 -0.35 -4.46 -17.04
CA TYR A 101 0.21 -3.11 -17.09
C TYR A 101 0.88 -2.84 -18.43
N GLU A 102 1.66 -3.79 -18.97
CA GLU A 102 2.30 -3.64 -20.28
C GLU A 102 1.26 -3.41 -21.37
N GLU A 103 0.18 -4.20 -21.37
CA GLU A 103 -0.93 -4.08 -22.31
C GLU A 103 -1.64 -2.72 -22.20
N VAL A 104 -1.85 -2.22 -20.97
CA VAL A 104 -2.41 -0.88 -20.72
C VAL A 104 -1.46 0.21 -21.20
N MET A 105 -0.16 0.10 -20.91
CA MET A 105 0.83 1.10 -21.28
C MET A 105 1.02 1.21 -22.80
N MET A 106 0.79 0.12 -23.53
CA MET A 106 0.77 0.10 -25.00
C MET A 106 -0.55 0.60 -25.62
N SER A 107 -1.60 0.80 -24.83
CA SER A 107 -2.89 1.32 -25.32
C SER A 107 -2.86 2.84 -25.56
N ASN A 108 -3.90 3.39 -26.17
CA ASN A 108 -4.08 4.84 -26.33
C ASN A 108 -4.97 5.46 -25.24
N ASP A 109 -5.32 4.70 -24.20
CA ASP A 109 -6.20 5.17 -23.13
C ASP A 109 -5.37 5.81 -21.99
N GLU A 110 -5.38 7.13 -21.93
CA GLU A 110 -4.61 7.88 -20.93
C GLU A 110 -5.15 7.70 -19.50
N ASP A 111 -6.45 7.48 -19.32
CA ASP A 111 -7.04 7.26 -18.00
C ASP A 111 -6.58 5.93 -17.40
N LEU A 112 -6.54 4.87 -18.22
CA LEU A 112 -5.96 3.58 -17.85
C LEU A 112 -4.47 3.70 -17.52
N LYS A 113 -3.69 4.39 -18.37
CA LYS A 113 -2.26 4.62 -18.10
C LYS A 113 -2.05 5.36 -16.79
N ASN A 114 -2.85 6.40 -16.53
CA ASN A 114 -2.76 7.18 -15.29
C ASN A 114 -3.14 6.33 -14.07
N SER A 115 -4.12 5.44 -14.21
CA SER A 115 -4.48 4.47 -13.16
C SER A 115 -3.32 3.52 -12.83
N VAL A 116 -2.64 2.98 -13.85
CA VAL A 116 -1.46 2.11 -13.67
C VAL A 116 -0.29 2.88 -13.04
N LYS A 117 0.04 4.07 -13.56
CA LYS A 117 1.09 4.94 -13.00
C LYS A 117 0.82 5.27 -11.53
N ARG A 118 -0.44 5.57 -11.18
CA ARG A 118 -0.84 5.82 -9.79
C ARG A 118 -0.60 4.58 -8.92
N GLY A 119 -0.94 3.39 -9.38
CA GLY A 119 -0.65 2.14 -8.66
C GLY A 119 0.85 1.94 -8.42
N GLN A 120 1.69 2.20 -9.43
CA GLN A 120 3.15 2.12 -9.30
C GLN A 120 3.70 3.13 -8.29
N LEU A 121 3.20 4.37 -8.31
CA LEU A 121 3.58 5.39 -7.33
C LEU A 121 3.16 5.00 -5.92
N LYS A 122 2.00 4.32 -5.75
CA LYS A 122 1.53 3.87 -4.42
C LYS A 122 2.48 2.84 -3.81
N MET A 123 3.06 1.96 -4.63
CA MET A 123 4.10 1.02 -4.19
C MET A 123 5.33 1.76 -3.66
N ILE A 124 5.78 2.81 -4.36
CA ILE A 124 6.94 3.63 -3.93
C ILE A 124 6.62 4.36 -2.62
N TYR A 125 5.42 4.95 -2.51
CA TYR A 125 4.98 5.62 -1.29
C TYR A 125 4.93 4.67 -0.09
N TRP A 126 4.34 3.48 -0.28
CA TRP A 126 4.29 2.45 0.75
C TRP A 126 5.69 1.98 1.16
N LEU A 127 6.60 1.73 0.20
CA LEU A 127 7.99 1.38 0.47
C LEU A 127 8.72 2.45 1.27
N HIS A 128 8.53 3.72 0.92
CA HIS A 128 9.10 4.84 1.66
C HIS A 128 8.63 4.85 3.11
N GLY A 129 7.33 4.63 3.36
CA GLY A 129 6.78 4.49 4.71
C GLY A 129 7.42 3.34 5.49
N ARG A 130 7.48 2.15 4.89
CA ARG A 130 8.14 0.99 5.52
C ARG A 130 9.62 1.22 5.80
N PHE A 131 10.30 1.98 4.94
CA PHE A 131 11.69 2.34 5.16
C PHE A 131 11.87 3.37 6.28
N LEU A 132 10.90 4.25 6.52
CA LEU A 132 10.92 5.10 7.72
C LEU A 132 10.82 4.24 8.98
N ASP A 133 9.88 3.30 9.00
CA ASP A 133 9.69 2.39 10.14
C ASP A 133 10.95 1.55 10.45
N ILE A 134 11.70 1.13 9.42
CA ILE A 134 12.87 0.25 9.55
C ILE A 134 14.16 1.03 9.81
N PHE A 135 14.39 2.11 9.07
CA PHE A 135 15.67 2.82 9.09
C PHE A 135 15.67 4.09 9.95
N GLY A 136 14.49 4.53 10.38
CA GLY A 136 14.26 5.69 11.24
C GLY A 136 14.22 7.03 10.51
N GLU A 137 13.66 8.01 11.21
CA GLU A 137 13.44 9.39 10.76
C GLU A 137 14.71 10.12 10.34
N SER A 138 15.83 9.84 11.00
CA SER A 138 17.10 10.48 10.70
C SER A 138 17.57 10.24 9.26
N LYS A 139 17.05 9.20 8.58
CA LYS A 139 17.38 8.87 7.19
C LYS A 139 16.35 9.37 6.18
N ARG A 140 15.21 9.95 6.63
CA ARG A 140 14.10 10.41 5.77
C ARG A 140 14.51 11.09 4.46
N PRO A 141 15.51 12.01 4.43
CA PRO A 141 15.92 12.68 3.19
C PRO A 141 16.36 11.75 2.06
N TYR A 142 16.74 10.50 2.37
CA TYR A 142 17.30 9.54 1.43
C TYR A 142 16.39 8.35 1.14
N LEU A 143 15.29 8.19 1.89
CA LEU A 143 14.48 6.96 1.81
C LEU A 143 13.66 6.86 0.52
N LEU A 144 13.38 7.99 -0.14
CA LEU A 144 12.71 7.98 -1.44
C LEU A 144 13.61 7.33 -2.50
N ASP A 145 14.88 7.73 -2.55
CA ASP A 145 15.88 7.10 -3.41
C ASP A 145 16.03 5.62 -3.09
N CYS A 146 16.02 5.27 -1.80
CA CYS A 146 16.08 3.88 -1.37
C CYS A 146 14.90 3.08 -1.90
N ALA A 147 13.67 3.59 -1.77
CA ALA A 147 12.46 2.90 -2.22
C ALA A 147 12.50 2.63 -3.73
N ILE A 148 12.89 3.63 -4.52
CA ILE A 148 13.02 3.51 -5.99
C ILE A 148 14.13 2.53 -6.36
N THR A 149 15.29 2.64 -5.71
CA THR A 149 16.45 1.77 -5.96
C THR A 149 16.14 0.32 -5.61
N PHE A 150 15.52 0.08 -4.46
CA PHE A 150 15.11 -1.24 -4.01
C PHE A 150 14.17 -1.91 -5.00
N LEU A 151 13.16 -1.19 -5.50
CA LEU A 151 12.23 -1.72 -6.49
C LEU A 151 12.96 -2.11 -7.79
N GLY A 152 13.93 -1.30 -8.21
CA GLY A 152 14.80 -1.59 -9.35
C GLY A 152 15.59 -2.88 -9.16
N ILE A 153 16.29 -3.02 -8.02
CA ILE A 153 17.06 -4.21 -7.64
C ILE A 153 16.15 -5.44 -7.61
N LEU A 154 15.04 -5.37 -6.87
CA LEU A 154 14.12 -6.48 -6.67
C LEU A 154 13.56 -6.99 -8.00
N HIS A 155 12.99 -6.12 -8.83
CA HIS A 155 12.38 -6.53 -10.09
C HIS A 155 13.41 -7.10 -11.08
N HIS A 156 14.60 -6.47 -11.19
CA HIS A 156 15.63 -6.99 -12.09
C HIS A 156 16.18 -8.33 -11.61
N ASN A 157 16.43 -8.48 -10.31
CA ASN A 157 16.87 -9.74 -9.74
C ASN A 157 15.83 -10.84 -9.98
N LEU A 158 14.54 -10.57 -9.74
CA LEU A 158 13.47 -11.55 -9.98
C LEU A 158 13.40 -11.97 -11.45
N ARG A 159 13.46 -10.99 -12.36
CA ARG A 159 13.44 -11.24 -13.81
C ARG A 159 14.57 -12.19 -14.21
N TYR A 160 15.82 -11.84 -13.89
CA TYR A 160 16.97 -12.62 -14.35
C TYR A 160 17.15 -13.93 -13.56
N TYR A 161 16.76 -13.97 -12.29
CA TYR A 161 16.77 -15.21 -11.52
C TYR A 161 15.78 -16.23 -12.09
N SER A 162 14.57 -15.79 -12.47
CA SER A 162 13.57 -16.64 -13.11
C SER A 162 14.05 -17.18 -14.46
N MET A 163 14.73 -16.34 -15.26
CA MET A 163 15.29 -16.75 -16.56
C MET A 163 16.35 -17.85 -16.46
N VAL A 164 17.16 -17.86 -15.39
CA VAL A 164 18.23 -18.87 -15.22
C VAL A 164 17.68 -20.16 -14.64
N ASN A 165 16.73 -20.09 -13.69
CA ASN A 165 16.30 -21.26 -12.93
C ASN A 165 15.04 -21.94 -13.50
N ASN A 166 14.46 -21.41 -14.59
CA ASN A 166 13.24 -21.92 -15.25
C ASN A 166 12.06 -22.20 -14.29
N THR A 167 12.09 -21.61 -13.09
CA THR A 167 11.18 -21.91 -11.98
C THR A 167 11.03 -20.67 -11.10
N THR A 168 9.87 -20.56 -10.45
CA THR A 168 9.54 -19.52 -9.47
C THR A 168 10.04 -19.86 -8.06
N THR A 169 10.71 -21.01 -7.87
CA THR A 169 11.09 -21.60 -6.57
C THR A 169 12.26 -20.91 -5.87
N GLY A 170 12.50 -19.61 -6.15
CA GLY A 170 13.51 -18.81 -5.47
C GLY A 170 13.06 -17.41 -5.08
N LEU A 171 11.75 -17.13 -5.10
CA LEU A 171 11.22 -15.81 -4.72
C LEU A 171 11.78 -15.36 -3.36
N HIS A 172 11.64 -16.19 -2.32
CA HIS A 172 12.13 -15.89 -0.97
C HIS A 172 13.61 -15.49 -0.98
N ARG A 173 14.45 -16.28 -1.65
CA ARG A 173 15.89 -16.01 -1.76
C ARG A 173 16.19 -14.68 -2.44
N VAL A 174 15.46 -14.36 -3.51
CA VAL A 174 15.67 -13.11 -4.27
C VAL A 174 15.18 -11.91 -3.47
N VAL A 175 14.04 -12.02 -2.79
CA VAL A 175 13.53 -10.98 -1.90
C VAL A 175 14.53 -10.72 -0.78
N HIS A 176 14.94 -11.77 -0.04
CA HIS A 176 15.91 -11.65 1.04
C HIS A 176 17.21 -10.99 0.57
N TYR A 177 17.80 -11.49 -0.53
CA TYR A 177 19.00 -10.88 -1.11
C TYR A 177 18.80 -9.40 -1.44
N SER A 178 17.66 -9.04 -2.02
CA SER A 178 17.38 -7.64 -2.41
C SER A 178 17.16 -6.75 -1.18
N VAL A 179 16.57 -7.28 -0.11
CA VAL A 179 16.41 -6.58 1.18
C VAL A 179 17.78 -6.36 1.83
N ASP A 180 18.63 -7.38 1.91
CA ASP A 180 19.99 -7.24 2.43
C ASP A 180 20.77 -6.15 1.68
N ARG A 181 20.62 -6.08 0.34
CA ARG A 181 21.27 -5.05 -0.47
C ARG A 181 20.80 -3.65 -0.11
N ILE A 182 19.50 -3.43 0.10
CA ILE A 182 19.00 -2.09 0.43
C ILE A 182 19.34 -1.68 1.87
N VAL A 183 19.36 -2.63 2.81
CA VAL A 183 19.79 -2.37 4.20
C VAL A 183 21.22 -1.83 4.22
N ASN A 184 22.15 -2.50 3.54
CA ASN A 184 23.54 -2.04 3.43
C ASN A 184 23.65 -0.66 2.78
N ILE A 185 22.89 -0.41 1.71
CA ILE A 185 22.85 0.92 1.07
C ILE A 185 22.34 1.97 2.06
N ALA A 186 21.26 1.69 2.80
CA ALA A 186 20.66 2.62 3.75
C ALA A 186 21.59 2.96 4.94
N GLU A 187 22.45 2.04 5.36
CA GLU A 187 23.46 2.26 6.40
C GLU A 187 24.61 3.18 5.96
N GLU A 188 24.92 3.23 4.67
CA GLU A 188 25.96 4.09 4.12
C GLU A 188 25.50 5.54 3.87
N LEU A 189 24.19 5.76 3.82
CA LEU A 189 23.58 7.08 3.59
C LEU A 189 23.80 8.03 4.77
N GLY A 190 23.88 9.33 4.48
CA GLY A 190 24.22 10.38 5.45
C GLY A 190 25.70 10.74 5.52
N LYS A 191 26.60 9.98 4.89
CA LYS A 191 28.05 10.29 4.77
C LYS A 191 28.37 11.27 3.62
N GLY A 192 27.62 12.36 3.50
CA GLY A 192 27.87 13.43 2.50
C GLY A 192 27.28 13.22 1.10
N HIS A 193 26.48 12.17 0.90
CA HIS A 193 25.72 11.97 -0.34
C HIS A 193 24.50 12.90 -0.37
N LYS A 194 24.19 13.47 -1.54
CA LYS A 194 22.95 14.23 -1.78
C LYS A 194 21.91 13.30 -2.42
N PRO A 195 20.64 13.35 -1.99
CA PRO A 195 19.60 12.56 -2.62
C PRO A 195 19.37 13.02 -4.06
N LEU A 196 19.07 12.06 -4.95
CA LEU A 196 18.67 12.29 -6.33
C LEU A 196 17.24 12.84 -6.39
N PHE A 197 16.33 12.29 -5.58
CA PHE A 197 14.95 12.72 -5.50
C PHE A 197 14.67 13.42 -4.18
N GLN A 198 14.11 14.62 -4.27
CA GLN A 198 13.70 15.40 -3.10
C GLN A 198 12.43 14.79 -2.48
N PRO A 199 12.33 14.60 -1.15
CA PRO A 199 11.18 13.99 -0.50
C PRO A 199 9.83 14.69 -0.78
N GLU A 200 9.85 15.99 -1.11
CA GLU A 200 8.67 16.79 -1.45
C GLU A 200 7.93 16.26 -2.68
N LEU A 201 8.60 15.49 -3.55
CA LEU A 201 7.96 14.81 -4.67
C LEU A 201 6.82 13.89 -4.22
N LEU A 202 6.90 13.31 -3.03
CA LEU A 202 5.80 12.51 -2.48
C LEU A 202 4.52 13.32 -2.30
N LYS A 203 4.62 14.59 -1.89
CA LYS A 203 3.47 15.50 -1.76
C LYS A 203 2.88 15.88 -3.11
N VAL A 204 3.72 15.93 -4.16
CA VAL A 204 3.27 16.19 -5.54
C VAL A 204 2.59 14.96 -6.12
N TRP A 205 3.13 13.77 -5.88
CA TRP A 205 2.56 12.50 -6.36
C TRP A 205 1.28 12.11 -5.61
N PHE A 206 1.20 12.47 -4.33
CA PHE A 206 0.08 12.20 -3.43
C PHE A 206 -0.30 13.48 -2.67
N PRO A 207 -0.98 14.44 -3.32
CA PRO A 207 -1.52 15.59 -2.61
C PRO A 207 -2.60 15.11 -1.63
N GLU A 208 -2.65 15.72 -0.44
CA GLU A 208 -3.52 15.33 0.71
C GLU A 208 -5.00 15.12 0.34
N HIS A 209 -5.47 15.81 -0.71
CA HIS A 209 -6.84 15.79 -1.22
C HIS A 209 -7.13 14.68 -2.25
N GLN A 210 -6.10 14.02 -2.80
CA GLN A 210 -6.23 12.86 -3.70
C GLN A 210 -5.99 11.52 -2.99
N CYS A 211 -5.58 11.59 -1.72
CA CYS A 211 -5.46 10.47 -0.81
C CYS A 211 -6.87 9.91 -0.55
N GLY A 212 -7.20 8.76 -1.15
CA GLY A 212 -8.50 8.12 -0.93
C GLY A 212 -8.65 7.68 0.53
N ILE A 213 -9.86 7.32 0.96
CA ILE A 213 -10.12 6.79 2.33
C ILE A 213 -9.10 5.68 2.68
N GLN A 214 -8.79 4.83 1.71
CA GLN A 214 -7.80 3.76 1.84
C GLN A 214 -6.38 4.28 2.12
N ASP A 215 -5.96 5.35 1.44
CA ASP A 215 -4.63 5.92 1.61
C ASP A 215 -4.51 6.60 3.00
N SER A 216 -5.60 7.22 3.49
CA SER A 216 -5.67 7.72 4.86
C SER A 216 -5.69 6.62 5.93
N LYS A 217 -6.11 5.39 5.59
CA LYS A 217 -5.99 4.24 6.50
C LYS A 217 -4.54 3.82 6.69
N GLN A 218 -3.75 3.78 5.62
CA GLN A 218 -2.29 3.54 5.73
C GLN A 218 -1.61 4.63 6.54
N GLU A 219 -1.98 5.88 6.25
CA GLU A 219 -1.42 7.03 6.92
C GLU A 219 -1.72 7.01 8.43
N LEU A 220 -2.93 6.59 8.82
CA LEU A 220 -3.29 6.35 10.21
C LEU A 220 -2.46 5.24 10.85
N GLN A 221 -2.32 4.10 10.17
CA GLN A 221 -1.52 2.99 10.68
C GLN A 221 -0.07 3.40 10.91
N HIS A 222 0.58 4.06 9.93
CA HIS A 222 1.95 4.54 10.10
C HIS A 222 2.07 5.59 11.21
N THR A 223 1.12 6.53 11.29
CA THR A 223 1.13 7.57 12.33
C THR A 223 0.99 6.98 13.73
N VAL A 224 -0.03 6.15 13.95
CA VAL A 224 -0.26 5.48 15.24
C VAL A 224 0.96 4.68 15.68
N LEU A 225 1.54 3.97 14.73
CA LEU A 225 2.68 3.11 14.96
C LEU A 225 3.94 3.87 15.32
N PHE A 226 4.22 4.97 14.62
CA PHE A 226 5.31 5.87 14.96
C PHE A 226 5.15 6.43 16.38
N LEU A 227 3.94 6.87 16.75
CA LEU A 227 3.64 7.35 18.10
C LEU A 227 3.88 6.26 19.16
N LYS A 228 3.60 4.99 18.84
CA LYS A 228 3.90 3.86 19.75
C LYS A 228 5.40 3.66 19.99
N GLN A 229 6.25 3.91 19.00
CA GLN A 229 7.70 3.78 19.15
C GLN A 229 8.26 4.81 20.14
N GLN A 230 7.63 5.99 20.23
CA GLN A 230 8.07 7.07 21.12
C GLN A 230 7.76 6.82 22.60
N ILE A 231 6.81 5.94 22.89
CA ILE A 231 6.37 5.59 24.25
C ILE A 231 6.94 4.26 24.75
N THR A 232 7.90 3.66 24.04
CA THR A 232 8.39 2.30 24.35
C THR A 232 9.08 2.18 25.72
N ASP A 233 9.55 3.30 26.27
CA ASP A 233 10.26 3.36 27.57
C ASP A 233 9.63 4.37 28.57
N THR A 234 8.34 4.71 28.39
CA THR A 234 7.67 5.71 29.23
C THR A 234 6.83 5.08 30.36
N PRO A 235 6.70 5.76 31.51
CA PRO A 235 5.71 5.39 32.52
C PRO A 235 4.31 5.34 31.89
N ASN A 236 3.51 4.32 32.21
CA ASN A 236 2.18 4.10 31.62
C ASN A 236 2.15 3.78 30.11
N GLN A 237 3.26 3.34 29.50
CA GLN A 237 3.31 2.85 28.11
C GLN A 237 2.09 2.03 27.69
N VAL A 238 1.70 1.05 28.52
CA VAL A 238 0.55 0.16 28.23
C VAL A 238 -0.73 0.95 28.00
N LYS A 239 -1.02 1.96 28.85
CA LYS A 239 -2.21 2.82 28.71
C LYS A 239 -2.20 3.55 27.37
N TYR A 240 -1.08 4.17 26.99
CA TYR A 240 -1.01 4.96 25.76
C TYR A 240 -1.06 4.06 24.51
N GLN A 241 -0.43 2.89 24.56
CA GLN A 241 -0.53 1.89 23.50
C GLN A 241 -1.98 1.42 23.31
N GLU A 242 -2.70 1.12 24.39
CA GLU A 242 -4.13 0.74 24.33
C GLU A 242 -5.01 1.86 23.76
N LEU A 243 -4.77 3.12 24.11
CA LEU A 243 -5.50 4.26 23.55
C LEU A 243 -5.25 4.43 22.05
N LEU A 244 -3.99 4.32 21.63
CA LEU A 244 -3.59 4.38 20.23
C LEU A 244 -4.17 3.20 19.43
N ASP A 245 -4.15 2.00 19.98
CA ASP A 245 -4.79 0.81 19.39
C ASP A 245 -6.30 0.99 19.25
N PHE A 246 -6.96 1.48 20.30
CA PHE A 246 -8.39 1.74 20.28
C PHE A 246 -8.79 2.73 19.18
N ILE A 247 -8.06 3.86 19.07
CA ILE A 247 -8.31 4.86 18.02
C ILE A 247 -8.11 4.23 16.64
N GLN A 248 -7.00 3.49 16.45
CA GLN A 248 -6.71 2.83 15.18
C GLN A 248 -7.81 1.83 14.81
N GLU A 249 -8.19 0.94 15.72
CA GLU A 249 -9.20 -0.09 15.46
C GLU A 249 -10.57 0.51 15.09
N GLU A 250 -11.02 1.53 15.84
CA GLU A 250 -12.30 2.19 15.56
C GLU A 250 -12.31 2.86 14.19
N LEU A 251 -11.25 3.59 13.84
CA LEU A 251 -11.19 4.29 12.55
C LEU A 251 -10.99 3.33 11.36
N LEU A 252 -10.31 2.20 11.55
CA LEU A 252 -10.02 1.26 10.47
C LEU A 252 -11.15 0.25 10.22
N HIS A 253 -11.79 -0.24 11.27
CA HIS A 253 -12.60 -1.46 11.23
C HIS A 253 -14.07 -1.26 11.64
N SER A 254 -14.44 -0.13 12.24
CA SER A 254 -15.82 0.14 12.64
C SER A 254 -16.66 0.70 11.50
N GLU A 255 -17.84 0.12 11.25
CA GLU A 255 -18.82 0.69 10.31
C GLU A 255 -19.48 1.97 10.87
N SER A 256 -19.43 2.16 12.19
CA SER A 256 -20.01 3.31 12.89
C SER A 256 -19.10 3.72 14.05
N PRO A 257 -17.98 4.41 13.76
CA PRO A 257 -16.98 4.74 14.76
C PRO A 257 -17.57 5.58 15.90
N ARG A 258 -17.25 5.20 17.13
CA ARG A 258 -17.77 5.83 18.35
C ARG A 258 -17.09 7.18 18.58
N LYS A 259 -17.54 8.21 17.85
CA LYS A 259 -16.93 9.56 17.77
C LYS A 259 -16.54 10.14 19.13
N PHE A 260 -17.41 10.02 20.14
CA PHE A 260 -17.14 10.52 21.49
C PHE A 260 -15.99 9.78 22.18
N LEU A 261 -15.93 8.45 22.06
CA LEU A 261 -14.87 7.64 22.67
C LEU A 261 -13.52 7.90 21.99
N ILE A 262 -13.50 8.05 20.66
CA ILE A 262 -12.27 8.37 19.93
C ILE A 262 -11.73 9.73 20.40
N LYS A 263 -12.60 10.75 20.48
CA LYS A 263 -12.21 12.08 20.99
C LYS A 263 -11.74 12.04 22.43
N SER A 264 -12.38 11.24 23.29
CA SER A 264 -11.98 11.06 24.69
C SER A 264 -10.61 10.37 24.78
N ALA A 265 -10.39 9.32 24.00
CA ALA A 265 -9.12 8.61 23.96
C ALA A 265 -7.99 9.53 23.48
N PHE A 266 -8.24 10.31 22.43
CA PHE A 266 -7.28 11.29 21.92
C PHE A 266 -7.01 12.42 22.91
N ALA A 267 -8.03 12.93 23.61
CA ALA A 267 -7.84 13.93 24.66
C ALA A 267 -6.94 13.42 25.79
N SER A 268 -7.09 12.15 26.19
CA SER A 268 -6.20 11.52 27.18
C SER A 268 -4.77 11.32 26.70
N LEU A 269 -4.53 11.24 25.39
CA LEU A 269 -3.18 11.28 24.81
C LEU A 269 -2.63 12.71 24.79
N LYS A 270 -3.49 13.71 24.53
CA LYS A 270 -3.13 15.13 24.44
C LYS A 270 -2.68 15.72 25.78
N GLU A 271 -3.16 15.18 26.90
CA GLU A 271 -2.65 15.52 28.25
C GLU A 271 -1.14 15.27 28.40
N GLU A 272 -0.58 14.38 27.58
CA GLU A 272 0.82 13.93 27.61
C GLU A 272 1.48 14.13 26.24
N GLU A 273 1.07 15.18 25.52
CA GLU A 273 1.53 15.46 24.15
C GLU A 273 3.05 15.63 24.04
N GLU A 274 3.71 16.03 25.13
CA GLU A 274 5.17 16.16 25.24
C GLU A 274 5.92 14.84 25.02
N LEU A 275 5.26 13.68 25.18
CA LEU A 275 5.84 12.37 24.90
C LEU A 275 5.93 12.07 23.40
N PHE A 276 5.25 12.84 22.56
CA PHE A 276 5.11 12.59 21.13
C PHE A 276 5.79 13.67 20.30
N GLU A 277 6.27 13.30 19.11
CA GLU A 277 6.70 14.30 18.13
C GLU A 277 5.48 15.04 17.57
N GLU A 278 5.50 16.35 17.74
CA GLU A 278 4.43 17.29 17.37
C GLU A 278 3.90 17.06 15.94
N SER A 279 4.79 16.78 14.98
CA SER A 279 4.41 16.58 13.58
C SER A 279 3.47 15.37 13.37
N HIS A 280 3.75 14.25 14.03
CA HIS A 280 2.97 13.01 13.91
C HIS A 280 1.75 13.03 14.84
N PHE A 281 1.85 13.73 15.97
CA PHE A 281 0.71 13.88 16.87
C PHE A 281 -0.39 14.76 16.24
N ASN A 282 -0.02 15.89 15.62
CA ASN A 282 -0.96 16.72 14.86
C ASN A 282 -1.55 15.96 13.67
N LYS A 283 -0.74 15.13 13.01
CA LYS A 283 -1.20 14.28 11.91
C LYS A 283 -2.25 13.25 12.36
N LEU A 284 -2.13 12.71 13.58
CA LEU A 284 -3.17 11.85 14.15
C LEU A 284 -4.47 12.63 14.36
N GLU A 285 -4.40 13.87 14.85
CA GLU A 285 -5.56 14.76 15.01
C GLU A 285 -6.28 14.99 13.67
N ASP A 286 -5.54 15.36 12.63
CA ASP A 286 -6.08 15.58 11.27
C ASP A 286 -6.76 14.33 10.71
N LEU A 287 -6.17 13.16 10.92
CA LEU A 287 -6.75 11.89 10.47
C LEU A 287 -8.02 11.56 11.25
N ILE A 288 -8.03 11.74 12.57
CA ILE A 288 -9.22 11.57 13.40
C ILE A 288 -10.35 12.44 12.87
N GLU A 289 -10.10 13.72 12.58
CA GLU A 289 -11.11 14.61 11.99
C GLU A 289 -11.58 14.10 10.63
N LYS A 290 -10.65 13.72 9.75
CA LYS A 290 -10.96 13.22 8.40
C LYS A 290 -11.85 11.98 8.39
N PHE A 291 -11.68 11.07 9.35
CA PHE A 291 -12.50 9.86 9.44
C PHE A 291 -13.83 10.05 10.19
N ILE A 292 -13.96 11.11 10.98
CA ILE A 292 -15.11 11.35 11.87
C ILE A 292 -16.10 12.38 11.31
N VAL A 293 -15.73 13.15 10.29
CA VAL A 293 -16.68 14.01 9.53
C VAL A 293 -17.66 13.15 8.73
#